data_AF-A0A432ZKW5-F1
#
_entry.id   AF-A0A432ZKW5-F1
#
_cell.length_a   1.000
_cell.length_b   1.000
_cell.length_c   1.000
_cell.angle_alpha   90.00
_cell.angle_beta   90.00
_cell.angle_gamma   90.00
#
_symmetry.space_group_name_H-M   'P 1'
#
loop_
_entity.id
_entity.type
_entity.pdbx_description
1 polymer ?
#
loop_
_entity_poly.entity_id
_entity_poly.type
_entity_poly.pdbx_seq_one_letter_code
_entity_poly.pdbx_strand_id
1 'polypeptide(L)'
;MAKRFRRMSDSDINTIVADLDRWALGELGSKLTWALLEERFGFSRQSLQAKSEIKAAYDTAKRALSGGLVKTKEQATKEAEELEVELARVKTELESYKKREELWQRRWQQIAFHVRQKGIQMVSVDKAPSEGADLPSETEASKILKMFDKEIPPSGRI
;
A
#
# COMPACT_ATOMS: atom_id res chain seq x y z
N MET A 1 -50.42 -17.66 30.30
CA MET A 1 -50.57 -17.91 28.85
C MET A 1 -49.25 -18.46 28.32
N ALA A 2 -49.16 -19.77 28.11
CA ALA A 2 -47.92 -20.38 27.62
C ALA A 2 -47.70 -19.99 26.15
N LYS A 3 -46.69 -19.15 25.87
CA LYS A 3 -46.21 -18.94 24.49
C LYS A 3 -45.69 -20.28 23.99
N ARG A 4 -46.48 -20.98 23.18
CA ARG A 4 -46.02 -22.16 22.42
C ARG A 4 -44.93 -21.68 21.47
N PHE A 5 -43.67 -21.91 21.81
CA PHE A 5 -42.56 -21.67 20.90
C PHE A 5 -42.69 -22.62 19.72
N ARG A 6 -42.73 -22.07 18.49
CA ARG A 6 -42.72 -22.83 17.24
C ARG A 6 -41.51 -23.75 17.25
N ARG A 7 -41.68 -25.03 16.91
CA ARG A 7 -40.55 -25.95 16.70
C ARG A 7 -39.79 -25.48 15.46
N MET A 8 -38.49 -25.30 15.64
CA MET A 8 -37.57 -24.92 14.57
C MET A 8 -37.50 -26.06 13.55
N SER A 9 -37.79 -25.76 12.29
CA SER A 9 -37.65 -26.68 11.16
C SER A 9 -36.21 -26.68 10.62
N ASP A 10 -35.86 -27.67 9.83
CA ASP A 10 -34.52 -27.75 9.21
C ASP A 10 -34.27 -26.57 8.25
N SER A 11 -35.33 -26.05 7.61
CA SER A 11 -35.25 -24.83 6.80
C SER A 11 -34.91 -23.59 7.65
N ASP A 12 -35.50 -23.49 8.85
CA ASP A 12 -35.17 -22.40 9.78
C ASP A 12 -33.71 -22.52 10.24
N ILE A 13 -33.22 -23.73 10.53
CA ILE A 13 -31.81 -24.00 10.89
C ILE A 13 -30.87 -23.55 9.77
N ASN A 14 -31.12 -23.97 8.53
CA ASN A 14 -30.28 -23.62 7.38
C ASN A 14 -30.24 -22.11 7.12
N THR A 15 -31.38 -21.43 7.28
CA THR A 15 -31.45 -19.97 7.12
C THR A 15 -30.62 -19.25 8.19
N ILE A 16 -30.70 -19.72 9.44
CA ILE A 16 -29.92 -19.14 10.56
C ILE A 16 -28.42 -19.37 10.35
N VAL A 17 -28.02 -20.58 9.94
CA VAL A 17 -26.61 -20.91 9.67
C VAL A 17 -26.05 -20.05 8.53
N ALA A 18 -26.77 -19.93 7.41
CA ALA A 18 -26.32 -19.11 6.29
C ALA A 18 -26.14 -17.62 6.66
N ASP A 19 -26.99 -17.10 7.53
CA ASP A 19 -26.90 -15.72 8.02
C ASP A 19 -25.72 -15.56 9.00
N LEU A 20 -25.45 -16.55 9.84
CA LEU A 20 -24.25 -16.60 10.69
C LEU A 20 -22.95 -16.68 9.87
N ASP A 21 -22.95 -17.41 8.75
CA ASP A 21 -21.81 -17.44 7.83
C ASP A 21 -21.54 -16.06 7.22
N ARG A 22 -22.59 -15.31 6.87
CA ARG A 22 -22.44 -13.89 6.43
C ARG A 22 -21.89 -12.99 7.52
N TRP A 23 -22.22 -13.24 8.79
CA TRP A 23 -21.57 -12.56 9.92
C TRP A 23 -20.09 -12.93 10.04
N ALA A 24 -19.72 -14.19 9.80
CA ALA A 24 -18.33 -14.62 9.79
C ALA A 24 -17.52 -13.92 8.69
N LEU A 25 -18.15 -13.63 7.55
CA LEU A 25 -17.59 -12.84 6.45
C LEU A 25 -17.60 -11.32 6.70
N GLY A 26 -18.27 -10.85 7.76
CA GLY A 26 -18.34 -9.43 8.11
C GLY A 26 -19.37 -8.60 7.37
N GLU A 27 -20.23 -9.22 6.58
CA GLU A 27 -21.23 -8.51 5.76
C GLU A 27 -22.31 -7.84 6.61
N LEU A 28 -22.57 -8.39 7.80
CA LEU A 28 -23.63 -7.97 8.73
C LEU A 28 -23.07 -7.17 9.93
N GLY A 29 -21.82 -6.72 9.84
CA GLY A 29 -21.14 -5.95 10.88
C GLY A 29 -20.48 -6.79 11.99
N SER A 30 -19.86 -6.11 12.96
CA SER A 30 -19.01 -6.73 13.98
C SER A 30 -19.75 -7.20 15.24
N LYS A 31 -21.01 -6.79 15.44
CA LYS A 31 -21.76 -7.04 16.67
C LYS A 31 -22.68 -8.26 16.55
N LEU A 32 -22.13 -9.44 16.79
CA LEU A 32 -22.90 -10.68 16.91
C LEU A 32 -23.21 -11.01 18.38
N THR A 33 -24.49 -11.07 18.76
CA THR A 33 -24.97 -11.46 20.10
C THR A 33 -26.18 -12.38 20.01
N TRP A 34 -26.42 -13.21 21.03
CA TRP A 34 -27.60 -14.08 21.07
C TRP A 34 -28.92 -13.30 21.05
N ALA A 35 -28.99 -12.16 21.76
CA ALA A 35 -30.19 -11.31 21.78
C ALA A 35 -30.58 -10.83 20.38
N LEU A 36 -29.59 -10.50 19.53
CA LEU A 36 -29.82 -10.09 18.14
C LEU A 36 -30.43 -11.23 17.31
N LEU A 37 -30.00 -12.47 17.53
CA LEU A 37 -30.55 -13.64 16.84
C LEU A 37 -31.97 -13.97 17.34
N GLU A 38 -32.23 -13.80 18.64
CA GLU A 38 -33.58 -13.96 19.19
C GLU A 38 -34.56 -12.95 18.57
N GLU A 39 -34.14 -11.69 18.45
CA GLU A 39 -34.93 -10.63 17.82
C GLU A 39 -35.16 -10.90 16.34
N ARG A 40 -34.11 -11.28 15.60
CA ARG A 40 -34.16 -11.47 14.15
C ARG A 40 -34.92 -12.72 13.71
N PHE A 41 -34.81 -13.82 14.45
CA PHE A 41 -35.42 -15.11 14.08
C PHE A 41 -36.60 -15.53 14.96
N GLY A 42 -36.87 -14.81 16.05
CA GLY A 42 -38.03 -15.07 16.93
C GLY A 42 -37.94 -16.37 17.74
N PHE A 43 -36.77 -17.00 17.82
CA PHE A 43 -36.52 -18.19 18.64
C PHE A 43 -35.76 -17.81 19.92
N SER A 44 -36.04 -18.51 21.02
CA SER A 44 -35.26 -18.31 22.24
C SER A 44 -33.82 -18.80 22.07
N ARG A 45 -32.88 -18.19 22.79
CA ARG A 45 -31.46 -18.55 22.85
C ARG A 45 -31.28 -20.01 23.21
N GLN A 46 -32.08 -20.53 24.14
CA GLN A 46 -32.03 -21.95 24.51
C GLN A 46 -32.33 -22.85 23.30
N SER A 47 -33.32 -22.48 22.49
CA SER A 47 -33.67 -23.22 21.27
C SER A 47 -32.58 -23.13 20.20
N LEU A 48 -31.99 -21.94 20.02
CA LEU A 48 -30.90 -21.71 19.07
C LEU A 48 -29.63 -22.48 19.48
N GLN A 49 -29.26 -22.42 20.76
CA GLN A 49 -28.06 -23.07 21.28
C GLN A 49 -28.20 -24.60 21.37
N ALA A 50 -29.42 -25.12 21.52
CA ALA A 50 -29.69 -26.55 21.54
C ALA A 50 -29.43 -27.25 20.19
N LYS A 51 -29.38 -26.49 19.08
CA LYS A 51 -29.00 -27.00 17.76
C LYS A 51 -27.50 -26.87 17.57
N SER A 52 -26.84 -28.01 17.39
CA SER A 52 -25.38 -28.09 17.24
C SER A 52 -24.87 -27.30 16.05
N GLU A 53 -25.62 -27.27 14.95
CA GLU A 53 -25.30 -26.58 13.70
C GLU A 53 -25.25 -25.07 13.92
N ILE A 54 -26.30 -24.52 14.54
CA ILE A 54 -26.40 -23.09 14.86
C ILE A 54 -25.33 -22.68 15.85
N LYS A 55 -25.08 -23.50 16.87
CA LYS A 55 -24.03 -23.24 17.85
C LYS A 55 -22.64 -23.23 17.20
N ALA A 56 -22.32 -24.21 16.37
CA ALA A 56 -21.03 -24.28 15.69
C ALA A 56 -20.82 -23.10 14.73
N ALA A 57 -21.85 -22.71 13.98
CA ALA A 57 -21.83 -21.52 13.11
C ALA A 57 -21.64 -20.23 13.94
N TYR A 58 -22.35 -20.10 15.06
CA TYR A 58 -22.22 -18.95 15.96
C TYR A 58 -20.81 -18.81 16.53
N ASP A 59 -20.23 -19.90 17.03
CA ASP A 59 -18.88 -19.91 17.59
C ASP A 59 -17.81 -19.63 16.51
N THR A 60 -18.07 -20.05 15.27
CA THR A 60 -17.21 -19.76 14.12
C THR A 60 -17.28 -18.27 13.74
N ALA A 61 -18.49 -17.72 13.62
CA ALA A 61 -18.69 -16.30 13.37
C ALA A 61 -18.12 -15.43 14.49
N LYS A 62 -18.31 -15.82 15.76
CA LYS A 62 -17.70 -15.14 16.91
C LYS A 62 -16.18 -15.14 16.85
N ARG A 63 -15.56 -16.28 16.52
CA ARG A 63 -14.09 -16.38 16.37
C ARG A 63 -13.59 -15.50 15.22
N ALA A 64 -14.24 -15.56 14.06
CA ALA A 64 -13.90 -14.73 12.91
C ALA A 64 -13.96 -13.22 13.23
N LEU A 65 -15.01 -12.80 13.95
CA LEU A 65 -15.17 -11.41 14.39
C LEU A 65 -14.18 -11.01 15.49
N SER A 66 -13.83 -11.92 16.41
CA SER A 66 -12.86 -11.64 17.48
C SER A 66 -11.41 -11.65 17.01
N GLY A 67 -11.09 -12.36 15.93
CA GLY A 67 -9.73 -12.53 15.44
C GLY A 67 -9.18 -11.33 14.69
N GLY A 68 -9.90 -10.19 14.64
CA GLY A 68 -9.49 -9.00 13.90
C GLY A 68 -9.39 -9.20 12.38
N LEU A 69 -9.74 -10.38 11.87
CA LEU A 69 -9.66 -10.74 10.45
C LEU A 69 -10.72 -10.01 9.63
N VAL A 70 -11.86 -9.71 10.24
CA VAL A 70 -12.95 -8.99 9.61
C VAL A 70 -12.73 -7.50 9.82
N LYS A 71 -11.94 -6.88 8.93
CA LYS A 71 -12.03 -5.44 8.73
C LYS A 71 -13.45 -5.15 8.25
N THR A 72 -14.11 -4.15 8.82
CA THR A 72 -15.41 -3.73 8.28
C THR A 72 -15.22 -3.33 6.82
N LYS A 73 -16.24 -3.56 5.99
CA LYS A 73 -16.19 -3.18 4.57
C LYS A 73 -15.73 -1.73 4.40
N GLU A 74 -16.22 -0.82 5.26
CA GLU A 74 -15.84 0.59 5.30
C GLU A 74 -14.36 0.84 5.63
N GLN A 75 -13.80 0.08 6.58
CA GLN A 75 -12.39 0.19 6.93
C GLN A 75 -11.49 -0.33 5.78
N ALA A 76 -11.90 -1.44 5.14
CA ALA A 76 -11.18 -2.00 4.00
C ALA A 76 -11.23 -1.06 2.78
N THR A 77 -12.38 -0.42 2.52
CA THR A 77 -12.49 0.57 1.43
C THR A 77 -11.65 1.80 1.69
N LYS A 78 -11.66 2.32 2.93
CA LYS A 78 -10.84 3.49 3.30
C LYS A 78 -9.35 3.21 3.15
N GLU A 79 -8.88 2.05 3.63
CA GLU A 79 -7.48 1.65 3.45
C GLU A 79 -7.13 1.45 1.97
N ALA A 80 -8.04 0.89 1.17
CA ALA A 80 -7.81 0.74 -0.26
C ALA A 80 -7.67 2.10 -0.96
N GLU A 81 -8.52 3.07 -0.64
CA GLU A 81 -8.42 4.44 -1.16
C GLU A 81 -7.11 5.12 -0.73
N GLU A 82 -6.70 4.99 0.53
CA GLU A 82 -5.43 5.52 1.04
C GLU A 82 -4.23 4.88 0.30
N LEU A 83 -4.25 3.56 0.10
CA LEU A 83 -3.21 2.85 -0.64
C LEU A 83 -3.17 3.24 -2.12
N GLU A 84 -4.31 3.50 -2.76
CA GLU A 84 -4.36 3.96 -4.15
C GLU A 84 -3.71 5.34 -4.32
N VAL A 85 -3.98 6.27 -3.40
CA VAL A 85 -3.36 7.59 -3.38
C VAL A 85 -1.85 7.48 -3.19
N GLU A 86 -1.40 6.64 -2.25
CA GLU A 86 0.02 6.44 -2.00
C GLU A 86 0.72 5.79 -3.19
N LEU A 87 0.10 4.79 -3.83
CA LEU A 87 0.60 4.17 -5.06
C LEU A 87 0.73 5.19 -6.20
N ALA A 88 -0.25 6.08 -6.38
CA ALA A 88 -0.18 7.11 -7.39
C ALA A 88 0.97 8.10 -7.11
N ARG A 89 1.16 8.49 -5.85
CA ARG A 89 2.27 9.34 -5.40
C ARG A 89 3.63 8.70 -5.69
N VAL A 90 3.84 7.48 -5.23
CA VAL A 90 5.11 6.74 -5.39
C VAL A 90 5.41 6.50 -6.85
N LYS A 91 4.43 6.14 -7.68
CA LYS A 91 4.63 6.01 -9.13
C LYS A 91 5.10 7.31 -9.77
N THR A 92 4.49 8.44 -9.40
CA THR A 92 4.88 9.76 -9.91
C THR A 92 6.32 10.10 -9.50
N GLU A 93 6.68 9.83 -8.25
CA GLU A 93 8.04 10.07 -7.75
C GLU A 93 9.07 9.19 -8.46
N LEU A 94 8.75 7.91 -8.69
CA LEU A 94 9.59 6.96 -9.40
C LEU A 94 9.85 7.41 -10.85
N GLU A 95 8.81 7.84 -11.58
CA GLU A 95 8.98 8.34 -12.95
C GLU A 95 9.82 9.63 -12.98
N SER A 96 9.70 10.49 -11.96
CA SER A 96 10.59 11.65 -11.80
C SER A 96 12.05 11.25 -11.56
N TYR A 97 12.32 10.23 -10.75
CA TYR A 97 13.68 9.70 -10.57
C TYR A 97 14.23 9.07 -11.85
N LYS A 98 13.47 8.23 -12.54
CA LYS A 98 13.88 7.62 -13.82
C LYS A 98 14.24 8.67 -14.85
N LYS A 99 13.39 9.69 -15.01
CA LYS A 99 13.67 10.80 -15.94
C LYS A 99 14.95 11.55 -15.57
N ARG A 100 15.18 11.79 -14.27
CA ARG A 100 16.44 12.41 -13.81
C ARG A 100 17.63 11.51 -14.13
N GLU A 101 17.55 10.22 -13.83
CA GLU A 101 18.61 9.25 -14.12
C GLU A 101 18.96 9.20 -15.61
N GLU A 102 17.95 9.15 -16.50
CA GLU A 102 18.18 9.19 -17.95
C GLU A 102 18.90 10.47 -18.40
N LEU A 103 18.50 11.63 -17.86
CA LEU A 103 19.15 12.91 -18.17
C LEU A 103 20.59 12.93 -17.68
N TRP A 104 20.85 12.42 -16.46
CA TRP A 104 22.19 12.31 -15.90
C TRP A 104 23.06 11.35 -16.72
N GLN A 105 22.53 10.20 -17.13
CA GLN A 105 23.24 9.23 -17.97
C GLN A 105 23.61 9.83 -19.34
N ARG A 106 22.67 10.52 -20.00
CA ARG A 106 22.94 11.19 -21.28
C ARG A 106 24.02 12.25 -21.14
N ARG A 107 23.94 13.07 -20.08
CA ARG A 107 24.95 14.09 -19.79
C ARG A 107 26.32 13.45 -19.54
N TRP A 108 26.37 12.35 -18.79
CA TRP A 108 27.60 11.61 -18.56
C TRP A 108 28.23 11.06 -19.85
N GLN A 109 27.42 10.48 -20.73
CA GLN A 109 27.87 10.00 -22.04
C GLN A 109 28.45 11.13 -22.91
N GLN A 110 27.81 12.30 -22.92
CA GLN A 110 28.31 13.49 -23.63
C GLN A 110 29.66 13.95 -23.07
N ILE A 111 29.79 14.03 -21.74
CA ILE A 111 31.05 14.39 -21.08
C ILE A 111 32.15 13.40 -21.44
N ALA A 112 31.88 12.09 -21.31
CA ALA A 112 32.85 11.04 -21.62
C ALA A 112 33.33 11.11 -23.09
N PHE A 113 32.41 11.35 -24.03
CA PHE A 113 32.74 11.55 -25.44
C PHE A 113 33.72 12.72 -25.64
N HIS A 114 33.43 13.89 -25.06
CA HIS A 114 34.27 15.08 -25.24
C HIS A 114 35.59 15.02 -24.46
N VAL A 115 35.62 14.40 -23.27
CA VAL A 115 36.85 14.11 -22.52
C VAL A 115 37.80 13.31 -23.39
N ARG A 116 37.30 12.25 -24.03
CA ARG A 116 38.10 11.42 -24.94
C ARG A 116 38.57 12.21 -26.17
N GLN A 117 37.70 13.01 -26.76
CA GLN A 117 38.01 13.82 -27.94
C GLN A 117 39.10 14.87 -27.66
N LYS A 118 39.16 15.38 -26.42
CA LYS A 118 40.18 16.31 -25.93
C LYS A 118 41.47 15.62 -25.45
N GLY A 119 41.56 14.29 -25.56
CA GLY A 119 42.73 13.52 -25.13
C GLY A 119 42.91 13.44 -23.60
N ILE A 120 41.87 13.78 -22.83
CA ILE A 120 41.91 13.75 -21.36
C ILE A 120 41.68 12.30 -20.89
N GLN A 121 42.48 11.85 -19.92
CA GLN A 121 42.35 10.53 -19.33
C GLN A 121 41.24 10.54 -18.28
N MET A 122 40.23 9.68 -18.42
CA MET A 122 39.07 9.66 -17.52
C MET A 122 39.46 9.49 -16.05
N VAL A 123 40.44 8.64 -15.75
CA VAL A 123 40.98 8.41 -14.40
C VAL A 123 41.55 9.68 -13.74
N SER A 124 41.92 10.69 -14.53
CA SER A 124 42.40 11.97 -13.99
C SER A 124 41.27 12.94 -13.62
N VAL A 125 40.09 12.73 -14.21
CA VAL A 125 38.87 13.53 -14.01
C VAL A 125 37.98 12.91 -12.93
N ASP A 126 37.71 11.61 -13.04
CA ASP A 126 36.92 10.83 -12.08
C ASP A 126 37.85 10.17 -11.05
N LYS A 127 38.50 11.02 -10.24
CA LYS A 127 39.30 10.59 -9.10
C LYS A 127 38.58 10.96 -7.82
N ALA A 128 38.61 10.04 -6.86
CA ALA A 128 38.12 10.34 -5.52
C ALA A 128 38.88 11.57 -4.96
N PRO A 129 38.19 12.45 -4.22
CA PRO A 129 38.87 13.49 -3.45
C PRO A 129 39.91 12.85 -2.53
N SER A 130 40.99 13.57 -2.24
CA SER A 130 41.91 13.17 -1.17
C SER A 130 41.15 13.02 0.16
N GLU A 131 41.59 12.13 1.04
CA GLU A 131 41.00 12.00 2.38
C GLU A 131 40.88 13.37 3.05
N GLY A 132 39.66 13.71 3.49
CA GLY A 132 39.34 14.99 4.14
C GLY A 132 39.04 16.16 3.19
N ALA A 133 39.05 15.97 1.86
CA ALA A 133 38.61 16.99 0.92
C ALA A 133 37.08 16.89 0.67
N ASP A 134 36.37 17.97 0.98
CA ASP A 134 34.95 18.08 0.69
C ASP A 134 34.72 18.34 -0.80
N LEU A 135 33.77 17.60 -1.37
CA LEU A 135 33.24 17.93 -2.70
C LEU A 135 32.43 19.23 -2.61
N PRO A 136 32.43 20.06 -3.66
CA PRO A 136 31.59 21.25 -3.71
C PRO A 136 30.12 20.87 -3.50
N SER A 137 29.41 21.65 -2.69
CA SER A 137 27.97 21.58 -2.61
C SER A 137 27.32 21.83 -3.99
N GLU A 138 26.06 21.45 -4.17
CA GLU A 138 25.34 21.66 -5.43
C GLU A 138 25.37 23.14 -5.90
N THR A 139 25.30 24.06 -4.94
CA THR A 139 25.36 25.50 -5.21
C THR A 139 26.75 25.93 -5.68
N GLU A 140 27.79 25.41 -5.06
CA GLU A 140 29.19 25.70 -5.44
C GLU A 140 29.54 25.07 -6.78
N ALA A 141 29.17 23.81 -6.99
CA ALA A 141 29.34 23.11 -8.27
C ALA A 141 28.65 23.88 -9.40
N SER A 142 27.43 24.38 -9.18
CA SER A 142 26.69 25.19 -10.15
C SER A 142 27.39 26.52 -10.46
N LYS A 143 27.96 27.20 -9.46
CA LYS A 143 28.74 28.43 -9.66
C LYS A 143 30.01 28.17 -10.46
N ILE A 144 30.72 27.08 -10.15
CA ILE A 144 31.93 26.66 -10.88
C ILE A 144 31.60 26.39 -12.35
N LEU A 145 30.58 25.56 -12.61
CA LEU A 145 30.20 25.16 -13.97
C LEU A 145 29.78 26.36 -14.82
N LYS A 146 29.02 27.32 -14.26
CA LYS A 146 28.65 28.56 -14.97
C LYS A 146 29.83 29.35 -15.52
N MET A 147 31.02 29.23 -14.94
CA MET A 147 32.21 29.92 -15.45
C MET A 147 32.70 29.32 -16.78
N PHE A 148 32.38 28.05 -17.03
CA PHE A 148 32.77 27.30 -18.23
C PHE A 148 31.71 27.31 -19.34
N ASP A 149 30.52 27.86 -19.07
CA ASP A 149 29.45 28.04 -20.09
C ASP A 149 29.70 29.23 -21.04
N LYS A 150 30.82 29.95 -20.88
CA LYS A 150 31.20 31.04 -21.77
C LYS A 150 31.76 30.49 -23.09
N GLU A 151 31.49 31.18 -24.21
CA GLU A 151 32.08 30.84 -25.50
C GLU A 151 33.61 30.74 -25.37
N ILE A 152 34.17 29.60 -25.79
CA ILE A 152 35.62 29.42 -25.86
C ILE A 152 36.12 30.44 -26.89
N PRO A 153 37.01 31.39 -26.52
CA PRO A 153 37.53 32.36 -27.47
C PRO A 153 38.16 31.60 -28.65
N PRO A 154 37.98 32.07 -29.89
CA PRO A 154 38.59 31.42 -31.04
C PRO A 154 40.10 31.34 -30.78
N SER A 155 40.60 30.12 -30.60
CA SER A 155 42.04 29.90 -30.47
C SER A 155 42.65 30.26 -31.81
N GLY A 156 43.27 31.42 -31.89
CA GLY A 156 44.00 31.86 -33.06
C GLY A 156 45.04 30.81 -33.46
N ARG A 157 44.77 30.11 -34.56
CA ARG A 157 45.78 29.57 -35.46
C ARG A 157 45.45 30.11 -36.85
N ILE A 158 46.27 31.06 -37.28
CA ILE A 158 46.68 31.21 -38.69
C ILE A 158 47.65 30.06 -38.95
#